data_AF-A0A1F7RB29-F1
#
_entry.id   AF-A0A1F7RB29-F1
#
_cell.length_a   1.000
_cell.length_b   1.000
_cell.length_c   1.000
_cell.angle_alpha   90.00
_cell.angle_beta   90.00
_cell.angle_gamma   90.00
#
_symmetry.space_group_name_H-M   'P 1'
#
loop_
_entity.id
_entity.type
_entity.pdbx_description
1 polymer ?
#
loop_
_entity_poly.entity_id
_entity_poly.type
_entity_poly.pdbx_seq_one_letter_code
_entity_poly.pdbx_strand_id
1 'polypeptide(L)'
;MSEIPDKQVKRLRALIAEAETSLAAAKELLISLVGEEPALVDKVKDKALGKVIEGVFDGQNMVGSDGKTYPVPANYASKSKLVQGDILKLTIADDGAFLYKQIGPIPRKQVVGVLNQKDGHYYVDVGDKRYRVLLASVTYFKAKPGDQVSVNIPEDPSVDAEWAALEAAL
;
A
#
# COMPACT_ATOMS: atom_id res chain seq x y z
N MET A 1 -3.97 -22.23 -24.43
CA MET A 1 -3.46 -20.88 -24.75
C MET A 1 -4.61 -20.14 -25.39
N SER A 2 -5.19 -19.17 -24.67
CA SER A 2 -6.40 -18.48 -25.12
C SER A 2 -5.99 -17.29 -25.98
N GLU A 3 -6.20 -17.41 -27.29
CA GLU A 3 -6.04 -16.29 -28.23
C GLU A 3 -7.07 -15.21 -27.89
N ILE A 4 -6.63 -14.15 -27.22
CA ILE A 4 -7.43 -12.94 -27.05
C ILE A 4 -7.69 -12.41 -28.47
N PRO A 5 -8.95 -12.32 -28.94
CA PRO A 5 -9.23 -11.94 -30.32
C PRO A 5 -8.69 -10.53 -30.59
N ASP A 6 -7.82 -10.35 -31.58
CA ASP A 6 -7.18 -9.08 -31.96
C ASP A 6 -8.16 -7.88 -32.03
N LYS A 7 -9.43 -8.17 -32.35
CA LYS A 7 -10.53 -7.21 -32.39
C LYS A 7 -10.83 -6.59 -31.02
N GLN A 8 -10.75 -7.36 -29.93
CA GLN A 8 -10.94 -6.88 -28.57
C GLN A 8 -9.76 -6.02 -28.11
N VAL A 9 -8.52 -6.41 -28.42
CA VAL A 9 -7.32 -5.60 -28.12
C VAL A 9 -7.37 -4.26 -28.86
N LYS A 10 -7.75 -4.27 -30.14
CA LYS A 10 -7.92 -3.05 -30.93
C LYS A 10 -9.01 -2.14 -30.34
N ARG A 11 -10.12 -2.72 -29.86
CA ARG A 11 -11.19 -1.98 -29.20
C ARG A 11 -10.75 -1.38 -27.87
N LEU A 12 -9.99 -2.12 -27.05
CA LEU A 12 -9.43 -1.63 -25.80
C LEU A 12 -8.44 -0.48 -26.04
N ARG A 13 -7.57 -0.58 -27.05
CA ARG A 13 -6.66 0.51 -27.42
C ARG A 13 -7.40 1.78 -27.83
N ALA A 14 -8.50 1.64 -28.58
CA ALA A 14 -9.33 2.78 -28.96
C ALA A 14 -9.98 3.44 -27.74
N LEU A 15 -10.50 2.64 -26.79
CA LEU A 15 -11.09 3.14 -25.55
C LEU A 15 -10.05 3.84 -24.65
N ILE A 16 -8.81 3.33 -24.60
CA ILE A 16 -7.72 3.98 -23.86
C ILE A 16 -7.37 5.33 -24.50
N ALA A 17 -7.22 5.39 -25.83
CA ALA A 17 -6.91 6.64 -26.53
C ALA A 17 -8.03 7.69 -26.34
N GLU A 18 -9.29 7.25 -26.33
CA GLU A 18 -10.44 8.11 -26.06
C GLU A 18 -10.40 8.64 -24.61
N ALA A 19 -10.17 7.76 -23.63
CA ALA A 19 -10.03 8.15 -22.23
C ALA A 19 -8.86 9.11 -21.99
N GLU A 20 -7.71 8.89 -22.63
CA GLU A 20 -6.55 9.78 -22.57
C GLU A 20 -6.89 11.18 -23.14
N THR A 21 -7.63 11.22 -24.24
CA THR A 21 -8.09 12.47 -24.87
C THR A 21 -9.08 13.21 -23.96
N SER A 22 -10.04 12.50 -23.37
CA SER A 22 -10.99 13.07 -22.42
C SER A 22 -10.28 13.58 -21.16
N LEU A 23 -9.27 12.86 -20.67
CA LEU A 23 -8.45 13.27 -19.53
C LEU A 23 -7.67 14.55 -19.84
N ALA A 24 -7.09 14.66 -21.04
CA ALA A 24 -6.39 15.86 -21.48
C ALA A 24 -7.32 17.08 -21.52
N ALA A 25 -8.53 16.91 -22.08
CA ALA A 25 -9.54 17.97 -22.11
C ALA A 25 -9.99 18.40 -20.70
N ALA A 26 -10.18 17.44 -19.79
CA ALA A 26 -10.53 17.73 -18.39
C ALA A 26 -9.41 18.50 -17.66
N LYS A 27 -8.14 18.18 -17.93
CA LYS A 27 -6.98 18.90 -17.38
C LYS A 27 -6.91 20.34 -17.88
N GLU A 28 -7.12 20.57 -19.18
CA GLU A 28 -7.17 21.92 -19.75
C GLU A 28 -8.32 22.75 -19.16
N LEU A 29 -9.50 22.15 -19.00
CA LEU A 29 -10.64 22.81 -18.36
C LEU A 29 -10.36 23.16 -16.89
N LEU A 30 -9.66 22.27 -16.15
CA LEU A 30 -9.22 22.54 -14.78
C LEU A 30 -8.26 23.74 -14.72
N ILE A 31 -7.25 23.77 -15.60
CA ILE A 31 -6.29 24.89 -15.70
C ILE A 31 -7.01 26.21 -16.00
N SER A 32 -8.01 26.18 -16.90
CA SER A 32 -8.78 27.36 -17.27
C SER A 32 -9.71 27.87 -16.16
N LEU A 33 -10.26 26.98 -15.33
CA LEU A 33 -11.25 27.34 -14.30
C LEU A 33 -10.63 27.76 -12.98
N VAL A 34 -9.48 27.17 -12.64
CA VAL A 34 -8.81 27.37 -11.35
C VAL A 34 -7.66 28.39 -11.46
N GLY A 35 -7.24 28.73 -12.69
CA GLY A 35 -5.99 29.45 -12.92
C GLY A 35 -4.78 28.54 -12.67
N GLU A 36 -3.57 29.00 -12.99
CA GLU A 36 -2.34 28.24 -12.76
C GLU A 36 -2.04 28.20 -11.24
N GLU A 37 -2.85 27.43 -10.49
CA GLU A 37 -2.33 26.82 -9.30
C GLU A 37 -1.22 25.87 -9.76
N PRO A 38 -0.02 25.91 -9.16
CA PRO A 38 0.94 24.87 -9.38
C PRO A 38 0.25 23.62 -8.88
N ALA A 39 -0.30 22.84 -9.81
CA ALA A 39 -0.55 21.46 -9.56
C ALA A 39 0.71 20.98 -8.85
N LEU A 40 0.54 20.38 -7.68
CA LEU A 40 1.57 19.59 -7.03
C LEU A 40 1.83 18.35 -7.93
N VAL A 41 2.15 18.58 -9.21
CA VAL A 41 3.25 17.92 -9.84
C VAL A 41 4.42 18.23 -8.92
N ASP A 42 4.67 17.34 -7.98
CA ASP A 42 6.01 17.08 -7.47
C ASP A 42 6.87 16.63 -8.68
N LYS A 43 7.08 17.55 -9.63
CA LYS A 43 8.33 17.71 -10.38
C LYS A 43 9.29 18.45 -9.45
N VAL A 44 9.45 17.95 -8.22
CA VAL A 44 10.66 18.22 -7.44
C VAL A 44 11.74 17.39 -8.10
N LYS A 45 12.40 17.99 -9.10
CA LYS A 45 13.80 17.73 -9.45
C LYS A 45 14.26 16.26 -9.26
N ASP A 46 13.69 15.32 -10.00
CA ASP A 46 14.29 13.99 -10.17
C ASP A 46 15.47 14.09 -11.17
N LYS A 47 16.52 14.80 -10.75
CA LYS A 47 17.81 14.82 -11.45
C LYS A 47 18.91 14.12 -10.65
N ALA A 48 18.58 13.38 -9.59
CA ALA A 48 19.54 12.68 -8.74
C ALA A 48 18.96 11.53 -7.86
N LEU A 49 17.82 10.92 -8.19
CA LEU A 49 17.16 9.93 -7.30
C LEU A 49 16.71 8.67 -8.05
N GLY A 50 17.66 7.96 -8.66
CA GLY A 50 17.54 6.54 -9.04
C GLY A 50 16.22 6.05 -9.67
N LYS A 51 15.88 4.77 -9.48
CA LYS A 51 14.67 4.13 -10.07
C LYS A 51 13.50 4.20 -9.10
N VAL A 52 12.37 4.75 -9.54
CA VAL A 52 11.13 4.85 -8.76
C VAL A 52 10.13 3.77 -9.19
N ILE A 53 9.54 3.09 -8.22
CA ILE A 53 8.52 2.03 -8.40
C ILE A 53 7.38 2.27 -7.41
N GLU A 54 6.15 2.21 -7.87
CA GLU A 54 4.96 2.21 -7.01
C GLU A 54 4.42 0.79 -6.86
N GLY A 55 3.84 0.49 -5.70
CA GLY A 55 3.32 -0.84 -5.41
C GLY A 55 2.40 -0.88 -4.20
N VAL A 56 1.82 -2.05 -3.98
CA VAL A 56 0.84 -2.30 -2.92
C VAL A 56 1.49 -3.13 -1.81
N PHE A 57 1.33 -2.72 -0.56
CA PHE A 57 1.83 -3.44 0.60
C PHE A 57 0.99 -4.69 0.88
N ASP A 58 1.61 -5.87 0.98
CA ASP A 58 0.93 -7.14 1.23
C ASP A 58 0.92 -7.55 2.73
N GLY A 59 1.54 -6.75 3.59
CA GLY A 59 1.74 -7.05 5.02
C GLY A 59 3.21 -7.29 5.41
N GLN A 60 4.07 -7.68 4.46
CA GLN A 60 5.52 -7.80 4.65
C GLN A 60 6.35 -7.19 3.52
N ASN A 61 5.82 -7.21 2.30
CA ASN A 61 6.47 -6.78 1.08
C ASN A 61 5.60 -5.74 0.36
N MET A 62 6.22 -5.05 -0.58
CA MET A 62 5.56 -4.24 -1.57
C MET A 62 5.51 -5.01 -2.89
N VAL A 63 4.33 -5.26 -3.42
CA VAL A 63 4.13 -5.79 -4.77
C VAL A 63 4.16 -4.60 -5.73
N GLY A 64 5.26 -4.46 -6.47
CA GLY A 64 5.45 -3.39 -7.44
C GLY A 64 4.52 -3.53 -8.65
N SER A 65 4.27 -2.42 -9.33
CA SER A 65 3.55 -2.37 -10.61
C SER A 65 4.23 -3.17 -11.73
N ASP A 66 5.50 -3.53 -11.55
CA ASP A 66 6.27 -4.43 -12.40
C ASP A 66 6.05 -5.93 -12.09
N GLY A 67 5.17 -6.25 -11.14
CA GLY A 67 4.87 -7.61 -10.70
C GLY A 67 5.93 -8.23 -9.78
N LYS A 68 6.97 -7.48 -9.40
CA LYS A 68 8.01 -7.95 -8.48
C LYS A 68 7.65 -7.63 -7.04
N THR A 69 8.09 -8.48 -6.12
CA THR A 69 7.94 -8.27 -4.68
C THR A 69 9.22 -7.67 -4.11
N TYR A 70 9.08 -6.58 -3.37
CA TYR A 70 10.16 -5.88 -2.70
C TYR A 70 9.98 -5.96 -1.19
N PRO A 71 10.91 -6.56 -0.42
CA PRO A 71 10.75 -6.73 1.02
C PRO A 71 10.77 -5.37 1.73
N VAL A 72 9.75 -5.12 2.55
CA VAL A 72 9.63 -3.86 3.31
C VAL A 72 10.24 -4.08 4.70
N PRO A 73 11.13 -3.20 5.17
CA PRO A 73 11.72 -3.33 6.50
C PRO A 73 10.64 -3.37 7.59
N ALA A 74 10.64 -4.42 8.43
CA ALA A 74 9.63 -4.62 9.46
C ALA A 74 9.50 -3.43 10.43
N ASN A 75 10.61 -2.75 10.74
CA ASN A 75 10.63 -1.56 11.58
C ASN A 75 9.92 -0.36 10.93
N TYR A 76 10.07 -0.19 9.61
CA TYR A 76 9.36 0.85 8.87
C TYR A 76 7.86 0.55 8.84
N ALA A 77 7.49 -0.68 8.46
CA ALA A 77 6.10 -1.10 8.44
C ALA A 77 5.40 -0.93 9.81
N SER A 78 6.11 -1.27 10.89
CA SER A 78 5.65 -1.09 12.26
C SER A 78 5.46 0.38 12.66
N LYS A 79 6.49 1.22 12.49
CA LYS A 79 6.44 2.64 12.89
C LYS A 79 5.44 3.45 12.07
N SER A 80 5.31 3.14 10.79
CA SER A 80 4.35 3.78 9.89
C SER A 80 2.95 3.14 9.94
N LYS A 81 2.77 2.08 10.74
CA LYS A 81 1.50 1.35 10.91
C LYS A 81 0.87 0.97 9.55
N LEU A 82 1.69 0.41 8.67
CA LEU A 82 1.27 0.07 7.31
C LEU A 82 0.23 -1.06 7.35
N VAL A 83 -0.87 -0.84 6.64
CA VAL A 83 -1.96 -1.81 6.50
C VAL A 83 -1.88 -2.46 5.13
N GLN A 84 -2.18 -3.75 5.05
CA GLN A 84 -2.25 -4.47 3.78
C GLN A 84 -3.19 -3.73 2.80
N GLY A 85 -2.70 -3.44 1.60
CA GLY A 85 -3.39 -2.60 0.62
C GLY A 85 -2.87 -1.16 0.54
N ASP A 86 -2.01 -0.72 1.47
CA ASP A 86 -1.38 0.60 1.39
C ASP A 86 -0.50 0.74 0.14
N ILE A 87 -0.61 1.88 -0.54
CA ILE A 87 0.20 2.22 -1.70
C ILE A 87 1.52 2.83 -1.22
N LEU A 88 2.61 2.19 -1.62
CA LEU A 88 3.97 2.59 -1.32
C LEU A 88 4.68 3.04 -2.60
N LYS A 89 5.59 4.00 -2.43
CA LYS A 89 6.60 4.41 -3.40
C LYS A 89 7.95 3.89 -2.91
N LEU A 90 8.59 3.06 -3.73
CA LEU A 90 9.97 2.64 -3.57
C LEU A 90 10.86 3.48 -4.48
N THR A 91 11.84 4.15 -3.88
CA THR A 91 12.97 4.76 -4.61
C THR A 91 14.21 3.91 -4.38
N ILE A 92 14.77 3.37 -5.46
CA ILE A 92 16.06 2.68 -5.44
C ILE A 92 17.11 3.74 -5.74
N ALA A 93 17.88 4.14 -4.74
CA ALA A 93 18.95 5.13 -4.89
C ALA A 93 20.11 4.58 -5.73
N ASP A 94 21.00 5.46 -6.20
CA ASP A 94 22.14 5.09 -7.05
C ASP A 94 23.15 4.17 -6.34
N ASP A 95 23.15 4.17 -5.00
CA ASP A 95 23.92 3.26 -4.15
C ASP A 95 23.22 1.90 -3.92
N GLY A 96 22.03 1.70 -4.50
CA GLY A 96 21.21 0.51 -4.36
C GLY A 96 20.32 0.48 -3.11
N ALA A 97 20.31 1.54 -2.30
CA ALA A 97 19.45 1.60 -1.12
C ALA A 97 17.97 1.66 -1.50
N PHE A 98 17.13 0.95 -0.76
CA PHE A 98 15.68 0.95 -0.92
C PHE A 98 15.04 1.93 0.06
N LEU A 99 14.45 2.99 -0.47
CA LEU A 99 13.71 3.99 0.30
C LEU A 99 12.22 3.81 0.06
N TYR A 100 11.48 3.46 1.11
CA TYR A 100 10.03 3.33 1.05
C TYR A 100 9.35 4.57 1.60
N LYS A 101 8.31 5.03 0.90
CA LYS A 101 7.40 6.08 1.36
C LYS A 101 5.96 5.64 1.13
N GLN A 102 5.14 5.66 2.17
CA GLN A 102 3.69 5.53 2.01
C GLN A 102 3.14 6.77 1.27
N ILE A 103 2.41 6.53 0.19
CA ILE A 103 1.83 7.59 -0.66
C ILE A 103 0.30 7.52 -0.75
N GLY A 104 -0.30 6.37 -0.42
CA GLY A 104 -1.76 6.19 -0.44
C GLY A 104 -2.21 5.22 0.63
N PRO A 105 -2.66 5.69 1.81
CA PRO A 105 -3.24 4.80 2.80
C PRO A 105 -4.57 4.20 2.29
N ILE A 106 -4.76 2.89 2.46
CA ILE A 106 -6.06 2.26 2.22
C ILE A 106 -7.07 2.67 3.30
N PRO A 107 -8.37 2.85 2.96
CA PRO A 107 -9.44 2.93 3.95
C PRO A 107 -9.37 1.74 4.91
N ARG A 108 -9.32 2.05 6.20
CA ARG A 108 -9.04 1.09 7.27
C ARG A 108 -9.98 1.34 8.43
N LYS A 109 -10.30 0.27 9.15
CA LYS A 109 -11.04 0.32 10.41
C LYS A 109 -10.18 -0.21 11.53
N GLN A 110 -10.36 0.38 12.71
CA GLN A 110 -9.74 -0.09 13.93
C GLN A 110 -10.65 -1.12 14.59
N VAL A 111 -10.07 -2.25 14.97
CA VAL A 111 -10.73 -3.32 15.71
C VAL A 111 -9.92 -3.71 16.93
N VAL A 112 -10.58 -4.26 17.93
CA VAL A 112 -9.93 -4.73 19.15
C VAL A 112 -9.92 -6.26 19.16
N GLY A 113 -8.79 -6.85 19.53
CA GLY A 113 -8.63 -8.28 19.61
C GLY A 113 -7.65 -8.69 20.70
N VAL A 114 -7.41 -9.99 20.80
CA VAL A 114 -6.46 -10.57 21.76
C VAL A 114 -5.18 -10.97 21.03
N LEU A 115 -4.04 -10.49 21.51
CA LEU A 115 -2.74 -10.85 20.98
C LEU A 115 -2.38 -12.28 21.40
N ASN A 116 -2.00 -13.11 20.45
CA ASN A 116 -1.57 -14.48 20.65
C ASN A 116 -0.25 -14.74 19.93
N GLN A 117 0.48 -15.76 20.37
CA GLN A 117 1.68 -16.23 19.70
C GLN A 117 1.57 -17.71 19.40
N LYS A 118 1.89 -18.10 18.17
CA LYS A 118 1.91 -19.49 17.73
C LYS A 118 3.08 -19.71 16.77
N ASP A 119 3.89 -20.74 17.04
CA ASP A 119 5.03 -21.11 16.20
C ASP A 119 5.98 -19.93 15.91
N GLY A 120 6.24 -19.10 16.93
CA GLY A 120 7.10 -17.92 16.83
C GLY A 120 6.48 -16.70 16.12
N HIS A 121 5.28 -16.83 15.55
CA HIS A 121 4.56 -15.75 14.88
C HIS A 121 3.48 -15.17 15.79
N TYR A 122 3.24 -13.86 15.66
CA TYR A 122 2.22 -13.16 16.42
C TYR A 122 0.95 -12.98 15.60
N TYR A 123 -0.17 -13.11 16.28
CA TYR A 123 -1.50 -13.04 15.71
C TYR A 123 -2.43 -12.25 16.63
N VAL A 124 -3.42 -11.57 16.06
CA VAL A 124 -4.51 -10.96 16.81
C VAL A 124 -5.82 -11.62 16.41
N ASP A 125 -6.49 -12.19 17.40
CA ASP A 125 -7.79 -12.83 17.23
C ASP A 125 -8.89 -11.78 17.41
N VAL A 126 -9.70 -11.59 16.36
CA VAL A 126 -10.81 -10.61 16.29
C VAL A 126 -12.07 -11.36 15.85
N GLY A 127 -12.91 -11.71 16.82
CA GLY A 127 -14.06 -12.59 16.57
C GLY A 127 -13.60 -13.95 16.01
N ASP A 128 -14.14 -14.34 14.86
CA ASP A 128 -13.78 -15.61 14.20
C ASP A 128 -12.59 -15.49 13.23
N LYS A 129 -12.02 -14.30 13.06
CA LYS A 129 -10.86 -14.07 12.19
C LYS A 129 -9.58 -13.88 13.00
N ARG A 130 -8.48 -14.39 12.44
CA ARG A 130 -7.13 -14.25 12.97
C ARG A 130 -6.27 -13.48 11.97
N TYR A 131 -5.65 -12.40 12.43
CA TYR A 131 -4.73 -11.60 11.61
C TYR A 131 -3.30 -11.76 12.09
N ARG A 132 -2.34 -11.89 11.17
CA ARG A 132 -0.92 -11.83 11.49
C ARG A 132 -0.51 -10.40 11.82
N VAL A 133 0.39 -10.26 12.77
CA VAL A 133 1.01 -8.97 13.12
C VAL A 133 2.52 -9.08 13.15
N LEU A 134 3.20 -8.01 12.77
CA LEU A 134 4.66 -7.97 12.76
C LEU A 134 5.22 -8.03 14.18
N LEU A 135 6.24 -8.86 14.40
CA LEU A 135 7.01 -8.90 15.65
C LEU A 135 7.53 -7.51 16.04
N ALA A 136 8.02 -6.74 15.06
CA ALA A 136 8.50 -5.38 15.27
C ALA A 136 7.43 -4.49 15.94
N SER A 137 6.16 -4.62 15.51
CA SER A 137 5.04 -3.89 16.12
C SER A 137 4.77 -4.34 17.55
N VAL A 138 4.75 -5.64 17.81
CA VAL A 138 4.59 -6.16 19.18
C VAL A 138 5.68 -5.63 20.11
N THR A 139 6.94 -5.65 19.66
CA THR A 139 8.07 -5.12 20.45
C THR A 139 8.01 -3.60 20.64
N TYR A 140 7.56 -2.85 19.63
CA TYR A 140 7.46 -1.40 19.69
C TYR A 140 6.42 -0.94 20.73
N PHE A 141 5.26 -1.59 20.73
CA PHE A 141 4.17 -1.32 21.68
C PHE A 141 4.31 -2.08 23.01
N LYS A 142 5.35 -2.91 23.15
CA LYS A 142 5.64 -3.74 24.34
C LYS A 142 4.46 -4.64 24.76
N ALA A 143 3.66 -5.06 23.79
CA ALA A 143 2.53 -5.95 24.00
C ALA A 143 2.99 -7.38 24.29
N LYS A 144 2.20 -8.13 25.04
CA LYS A 144 2.44 -9.53 25.41
C LYS A 144 1.29 -10.41 24.93
N PRO A 145 1.55 -11.70 24.61
CA PRO A 145 0.46 -12.64 24.38
C PRO A 145 -0.51 -12.66 25.57
N GLY A 146 -1.81 -12.59 25.28
CA GLY A 146 -2.88 -12.41 26.26
C GLY A 146 -3.38 -10.97 26.39
N ASP A 147 -2.60 -9.98 25.96
CA ASP A 147 -3.01 -8.57 26.03
C ASP A 147 -4.14 -8.27 25.03
N GLN A 148 -5.03 -7.38 25.43
CA GLN A 148 -6.00 -6.79 24.52
C GLN A 148 -5.30 -5.68 23.73
N VAL A 149 -5.41 -5.73 22.41
CA VAL A 149 -4.72 -4.79 21.52
C VAL A 149 -5.69 -4.24 20.49
N SER A 150 -5.45 -3.00 20.05
CA SER A 150 -6.11 -2.47 18.88
C SER A 150 -5.26 -2.68 17.63
N VAL A 151 -5.90 -3.06 16.54
CA VAL A 151 -5.26 -3.24 15.24
C VAL A 151 -6.08 -2.55 14.14
N ASN A 152 -5.39 -2.09 13.10
CA ASN A 152 -6.01 -1.58 11.88
C ASN A 152 -6.00 -2.66 10.81
N ILE A 153 -7.16 -2.86 10.19
CA ILE A 153 -7.37 -3.75 9.05
C ILE A 153 -8.06 -2.97 7.92
N PRO A 154 -7.96 -3.42 6.66
CA PRO A 154 -8.74 -2.85 5.57
C PRO A 154 -10.23 -2.79 5.91
N GLU A 155 -10.87 -1.68 5.57
CA GLU A 155 -12.31 -1.52 5.77
C GLU A 155 -13.11 -2.38 4.79
N ASP A 156 -12.65 -2.42 3.54
CA ASP A 156 -13.26 -3.17 2.44
C ASP A 156 -13.18 -4.69 2.69
N PRO A 157 -14.33 -5.38 2.84
CA PRO A 157 -14.36 -6.82 3.10
C PRO A 157 -13.96 -7.68 1.90
N SER A 158 -13.86 -7.11 0.70
CA SER A 158 -13.36 -7.81 -0.49
C SER A 158 -11.84 -7.99 -0.48
N VAL A 159 -11.14 -7.21 0.35
CA VAL A 159 -9.71 -7.38 0.58
C VAL A 159 -9.50 -8.56 1.52
N ASP A 160 -8.90 -9.63 1.01
CA ASP A 160 -8.52 -10.79 1.82
C ASP A 160 -7.29 -10.45 2.68
N ALA A 161 -7.54 -9.78 3.79
CA ALA A 161 -6.52 -9.30 4.71
C ALA A 161 -6.03 -10.44 5.60
N GLU A 162 -4.77 -10.84 5.41
CA GLU A 162 -4.07 -11.76 6.31
C GLU A 162 -3.32 -11.00 7.41
N TRP A 163 -2.94 -9.75 7.15
CA TRP A 163 -2.12 -8.92 8.03
C TRP A 163 -2.91 -7.76 8.61
N ALA A 164 -2.62 -7.46 9.89
CA ALA A 164 -3.12 -6.28 10.57
C ALA A 164 -1.97 -5.43 11.11
N ALA A 165 -2.17 -4.11 11.12
CA ALA A 165 -1.21 -3.18 11.71
C ALA A 165 -1.57 -2.95 13.18
N LEU A 166 -0.65 -3.25 14.11
CA LEU A 166 -0.90 -2.98 15.53
C LEU A 166 -0.87 -1.47 15.81
N GLU A 167 -1.92 -0.98 16.47
CA GLU A 167 -2.14 0.45 16.74
C GLU A 167 -1.73 0.82 18.17
N ALA A 168 -2.16 0.02 19.15
CA ALA A 168 -1.82 0.18 20.56
C ALA A 168 -2.05 -1.11 21.35
N ALA A 169 -1.36 -1.25 22.49
CA ALA A 169 -1.74 -2.16 23.57
C ALA A 169 -2.68 -1.41 24.53
N LEU A 170 -3.74 -2.08 24.99
CA LEU A 170 -4.77 -1.51 25.87
C LEU A 170 -4.53 -1.90 27.34
#